data_AF-T0ZZY9-F1
#
_entry.id   AF-T0ZZY9-F1
#
_cell.length_a   1.000
_cell.length_b   1.000
_cell.length_c   1.000
_cell.angle_alpha   90.00
_cell.angle_beta   90.00
_cell.angle_gamma   90.00
#
_symmetry.space_group_name_H-M   'P 1'
#
loop_
_entity.id
_entity.type
_entity.pdbx_description
1 polymer ?
#
loop_
_entity_poly.entity_id
_entity_poly.type
_entity_poly.pdbx_seq_one_letter_code
_entity_poly.pdbx_strand_id
1 'polypeptide(L)'
;MREAGVPIAIASDLNPGTAPVASLLWSASLSIRLWGLSPAEALFGVTRHAAHALDPDADYGTLAVGQSADFGIWDIPCPESLLYAPASHRPVMSFFKGEHR
;
A
#
# COMPACT_ATOMS: atom_id res chain seq x y z
N MET A 1 -17.78 -6.67 -4.37
CA MET A 1 -16.49 -7.11 -3.79
C MET A 1 -16.58 -7.28 -2.28
N ARG A 2 -16.84 -6.21 -1.52
CA ARG A 2 -17.02 -6.28 -0.06
C ARG A 2 -18.06 -7.29 0.41
N GLU A 3 -19.29 -7.20 -0.12
CA GLU A 3 -20.38 -8.13 0.21
C GLU A 3 -20.05 -9.60 -0.12
N ALA A 4 -19.16 -9.81 -1.11
CA ALA A 4 -18.71 -11.12 -1.53
C ALA A 4 -17.40 -11.56 -0.83
N GLY A 5 -16.85 -10.77 0.09
CA GLY A 5 -15.60 -11.07 0.80
C GLY A 5 -14.34 -11.08 -0.06
N VAL A 6 -14.37 -10.46 -1.24
CA VAL A 6 -13.23 -10.45 -2.18
C VAL A 6 -12.17 -9.42 -1.74
N PRO A 7 -10.90 -9.81 -1.52
CA PRO A 7 -9.81 -8.88 -1.24
C PRO A 7 -9.62 -7.87 -2.37
N ILE A 8 -9.38 -6.61 -2.02
CA ILE A 8 -9.20 -5.52 -2.99
C ILE A 8 -7.74 -5.05 -2.91
N ALA A 9 -6.98 -5.27 -3.99
CA ALA A 9 -5.64 -4.71 -4.18
C ALA A 9 -5.72 -3.37 -4.93
N ILE A 10 -4.75 -2.50 -4.69
CA ILE A 10 -4.63 -1.19 -5.35
C ILE A 10 -3.23 -1.08 -5.95
N ALA A 11 -3.17 -0.64 -7.22
CA ALA A 11 -1.93 -0.38 -7.93
C ALA A 11 -1.96 1.02 -8.56
N SER A 12 -0.80 1.52 -8.97
CA SER A 12 -0.72 2.82 -9.67
C SER A 12 -1.24 2.77 -11.09
N ASP A 13 -1.22 1.58 -11.71
CA ASP A 13 -1.38 1.41 -13.16
C ASP A 13 -0.42 2.31 -13.95
N LEU A 14 0.78 2.64 -13.40
CA LEU A 14 1.66 3.65 -13.98
C LEU A 14 1.95 3.37 -15.46
N ASN A 15 1.40 4.20 -16.33
CA ASN A 15 1.53 4.09 -17.77
C ASN A 15 1.35 5.46 -18.45
N PRO A 16 1.92 5.69 -19.63
CA PRO A 16 1.89 7.01 -20.29
C PRO A 16 0.51 7.39 -20.86
N GLY A 17 -0.41 6.44 -21.04
CA GLY A 17 -1.68 6.65 -21.72
C GLY A 17 -2.81 7.05 -20.80
N THR A 18 -3.07 6.28 -19.75
CA THR A 18 -4.27 6.40 -18.90
C THR A 18 -3.97 6.75 -17.45
N ALA A 19 -2.77 6.45 -16.94
CA ALA A 19 -2.38 6.73 -15.56
C ALA A 19 -0.94 7.29 -15.47
N PRO A 20 -0.70 8.54 -15.94
CA PRO A 20 0.63 9.16 -15.93
C PRO A 20 1.01 9.74 -14.56
N VAL A 21 0.72 9.02 -13.47
CA VAL A 21 1.00 9.43 -12.08
C VAL A 21 1.88 8.39 -11.42
N ALA A 22 3.17 8.70 -11.24
CA ALA A 22 4.17 7.80 -10.65
C ALA A 22 4.12 7.81 -9.11
N SER A 23 2.96 7.53 -8.52
CA SER A 23 2.81 7.46 -7.06
C SER A 23 1.72 6.49 -6.63
N LEU A 24 2.13 5.44 -5.90
CA LEU A 24 1.21 4.46 -5.33
C LEU A 24 0.32 5.07 -4.23
N LEU A 25 0.85 5.99 -3.43
CA LEU A 25 0.08 6.68 -2.38
C LEU A 25 -1.02 7.56 -2.98
N TRP A 26 -0.80 8.17 -4.15
CA TRP A 26 -1.85 8.89 -4.85
C TRP A 26 -2.98 7.96 -5.27
N SER A 27 -2.69 6.79 -5.85
CA SER A 27 -3.72 5.81 -6.24
C SER A 27 -4.50 5.26 -5.04
N ALA A 28 -3.83 4.99 -3.92
CA ALA A 28 -4.48 4.58 -2.67
C ALA A 28 -5.35 5.69 -2.06
N SER A 29 -4.93 6.96 -2.17
CA SER A 29 -5.73 8.09 -1.71
C SER A 29 -6.97 8.30 -2.59
N LEU A 30 -6.83 8.11 -3.90
CA LEU A 30 -7.92 8.21 -4.86
C LEU A 30 -8.94 7.08 -4.67
N SER A 31 -8.54 5.86 -4.30
CA SER A 31 -9.50 4.77 -4.05
C SER A 31 -10.45 5.08 -2.90
N ILE A 32 -9.99 5.81 -1.88
CA ILE A 32 -10.84 6.31 -0.79
C ILE A 32 -11.89 7.28 -1.35
N ARG A 33 -11.44 8.27 -2.14
CA ARG A 33 -12.28 9.37 -2.62
C ARG A 33 -13.23 8.97 -3.75
N LEU A 34 -12.78 8.11 -4.66
CA LEU A 34 -13.51 7.75 -5.87
C LEU A 34 -14.33 6.48 -5.71
N TRP A 35 -13.86 5.51 -4.90
CA TRP A 35 -14.49 4.20 -4.75
C TRP A 35 -15.02 3.94 -3.34
N GLY A 36 -14.91 4.93 -2.44
CA GLY A 36 -15.44 4.85 -1.09
C GLY A 36 -14.74 3.80 -0.23
N LEU A 37 -13.46 3.52 -0.50
CA LEU A 37 -12.63 2.70 0.39
C LEU A 37 -12.39 3.41 1.73
N SER A 38 -12.38 2.65 2.82
CA SER A 38 -11.84 3.13 4.08
C SER A 38 -10.32 3.27 3.98
N PRO A 39 -9.69 4.14 4.78
CA PRO A 39 -8.23 4.22 4.85
C PRO A 39 -7.57 2.87 5.13
N ALA A 40 -8.14 2.06 6.03
CA ALA A 40 -7.63 0.72 6.34
C ALA A 40 -7.69 -0.22 5.12
N GLU A 41 -8.80 -0.25 4.38
CA GLU A 41 -8.90 -1.05 3.14
C GLU A 41 -7.89 -0.60 2.09
N ALA A 42 -7.65 0.72 1.96
CA ALA A 42 -6.67 1.24 1.03
C ALA A 42 -5.23 0.86 1.44
N LEU A 43 -4.91 0.92 2.73
CA LEU A 43 -3.64 0.43 3.29
C LEU A 43 -3.45 -1.08 3.04
N PHE A 44 -4.47 -1.90 3.30
CA PHE A 44 -4.42 -3.33 2.97
C PHE A 44 -4.29 -3.57 1.47
N GLY A 45 -4.92 -2.72 0.66
CA GLY A 45 -4.88 -2.77 -0.79
C GLY A 45 -3.49 -2.59 -1.37
N VAL A 46 -2.62 -1.82 -0.72
CA VAL A 46 -1.22 -1.60 -1.14
C VAL A 46 -0.19 -2.41 -0.34
N THR A 47 -0.64 -3.28 0.56
CA THR A 47 0.21 -4.15 1.38
C THR A 47 -0.21 -5.60 1.25
N ARG A 48 -1.01 -6.13 2.19
CA ARG A 48 -1.45 -7.53 2.25
C ARG A 48 -2.13 -8.02 0.96
N HIS A 49 -3.08 -7.26 0.43
CA HIS A 49 -3.83 -7.68 -0.76
C HIS A 49 -3.00 -7.54 -2.03
N ALA A 50 -2.12 -6.54 -2.12
CA ALA A 50 -1.18 -6.41 -3.23
C ALA A 50 -0.17 -7.57 -3.25
N ALA A 51 0.38 -7.94 -2.09
CA ALA A 51 1.28 -9.08 -1.97
C ALA A 51 0.59 -10.37 -2.44
N HIS A 52 -0.62 -10.66 -1.92
CA HIS A 52 -1.41 -11.83 -2.33
C HIS A 52 -1.77 -11.83 -3.83
N ALA A 53 -2.00 -10.65 -4.43
CA ALA A 53 -2.29 -10.54 -5.85
C ALA A 53 -1.07 -10.82 -6.75
N LEU A 54 0.14 -10.54 -6.26
CA LEU A 54 1.39 -10.84 -6.97
C LEU A 54 1.81 -12.30 -6.78
N ASP A 55 1.68 -12.80 -5.55
CA ASP A 55 2.03 -14.15 -5.17
C ASP A 55 1.09 -14.63 -4.03
N PRO A 56 0.23 -15.64 -4.28
CA PRO A 56 -0.64 -16.19 -3.25
C PRO A 56 0.10 -16.73 -2.01
N ASP A 57 1.36 -17.15 -2.18
CA ASP A 57 2.23 -17.70 -1.14
C ASP A 57 3.23 -16.67 -0.60
N ALA A 58 3.01 -15.37 -0.88
CA ALA A 58 3.90 -14.29 -0.47
C ALA A 58 4.21 -14.31 1.03
N ASP A 59 5.50 -14.23 1.35
CA ASP A 59 6.04 -14.05 2.70
C ASP A 59 6.25 -12.55 3.02
N TYR A 60 5.58 -11.64 2.31
CA TYR A 60 5.67 -10.19 2.49
C TYR A 60 4.29 -9.51 2.44
N GLY A 61 4.25 -8.20 2.70
CA GLY A 61 3.01 -7.41 2.72
C GLY A 61 2.30 -7.34 4.07
N THR A 62 2.78 -8.08 5.06
CA THR A 62 2.39 -7.93 6.48
C THR A 62 3.63 -7.96 7.37
N LEU A 63 3.49 -7.53 8.63
CA LEU A 63 4.56 -7.61 9.63
C LEU A 63 4.26 -8.79 10.57
N ALA A 64 4.77 -9.97 10.24
CA ALA A 64 4.63 -11.17 11.04
C ALA A 64 5.97 -11.92 11.17
N VAL A 65 6.11 -12.70 12.25
CA VAL A 65 7.30 -13.54 12.44
C VAL A 65 7.39 -14.57 11.32
N GLY A 66 8.58 -14.73 10.73
CA GLY A 66 8.84 -15.65 9.62
C GLY A 66 8.62 -15.05 8.23
N GLN A 67 8.14 -13.81 8.12
CA GLN A 67 8.03 -13.08 6.86
C GLN A 67 9.27 -12.25 6.55
N SER A 68 9.44 -11.88 5.28
CA SER A 68 10.48 -10.97 4.82
C SER A 68 10.41 -9.64 5.57
N ALA A 69 11.56 -9.15 6.02
CA ALA A 69 11.69 -7.88 6.73
C ALA A 69 11.68 -6.69 5.75
N ASP A 70 10.53 -6.49 5.10
CA ASP A 70 10.25 -5.41 4.16
C ASP A 70 9.31 -4.39 4.78
N PHE A 71 9.84 -3.26 5.25
CA PHE A 71 9.03 -2.23 5.92
C PHE A 71 9.66 -0.84 5.85
N GLY A 72 8.81 0.18 5.99
CA GLY A 72 9.23 1.56 6.15
C GLY A 72 8.93 2.04 7.57
N ILE A 73 9.85 2.82 8.13
CA ILE A 73 9.60 3.61 9.35
C ILE A 73 9.15 5.00 8.93
N TRP A 74 8.02 5.45 9.47
CA TRP A 74 7.39 6.71 9.09
C TRP A 74 7.24 7.61 10.31
N ASP A 75 7.56 8.90 10.15
CA ASP A 75 7.31 9.93 11.17
C ASP A 75 5.95 10.58 10.90
N ILE A 76 4.90 9.90 11.33
CA ILE A 76 3.50 10.29 11.14
C ILE A 76 2.68 9.89 12.37
N PRO A 77 1.59 10.60 12.70
CA PRO A 77 0.81 10.32 13.91
C PRO A 77 -0.01 9.03 13.82
N CYS A 78 -0.40 8.61 12.61
CA CYS A 78 -1.12 7.36 12.37
C CYS A 78 -0.97 6.90 10.91
N PRO A 79 -1.14 5.59 10.59
CA PRO A 79 -0.96 5.06 9.24
C PRO A 79 -1.81 5.75 8.16
N GLU A 80 -3.04 6.17 8.51
CA GLU A 80 -3.97 6.83 7.60
C GLU A 80 -3.43 8.18 7.10
N SER A 81 -2.51 8.79 7.84
CA SER A 81 -1.84 10.05 7.43
C SER A 81 -1.11 9.91 6.09
N LEU A 82 -0.65 8.70 5.74
CA LEU A 82 -0.07 8.41 4.42
C LEU A 82 -1.03 8.67 3.26
N LEU A 83 -2.33 8.47 3.51
CA LEU A 83 -3.40 8.51 2.50
C LEU A 83 -4.16 9.84 2.49
N TYR A 84 -4.06 10.64 3.56
CA TYR A 84 -4.66 11.98 3.61
C TYR A 84 -3.82 13.04 2.93
N ALA A 85 -2.49 12.93 2.99
CA ALA A 85 -1.56 13.84 2.35
C ALA A 85 -0.58 13.06 1.46
N PRO A 86 -1.07 12.48 0.34
CA PRO A 86 -0.21 11.78 -0.60
C PRO A 86 0.88 12.71 -1.13
N ALA A 87 2.11 12.20 -1.23
CA ALA A 87 3.33 12.91 -1.59
C ALA A 87 3.89 13.92 -0.55
N SER A 88 3.24 14.09 0.61
CA SER A 88 3.80 14.90 1.71
C SER A 88 4.73 14.10 2.64
N HIS A 89 4.62 12.77 2.63
CA HIS A 89 5.37 11.90 3.53
C HIS A 89 6.29 10.96 2.76
N ARG A 90 7.48 10.74 3.31
CA ARG A 90 8.44 9.71 2.90
C ARG A 90 8.83 8.91 4.13
N PRO A 91 9.21 7.64 3.99
CA PRO A 91 9.73 6.89 5.12
C PRO A 91 11.04 7.55 5.57
N VAL A 92 11.23 7.63 6.89
CA VAL A 92 12.48 8.08 7.53
C VAL A 92 13.58 7.04 7.32
N MET A 93 13.20 5.76 7.35
CA MET A 93 14.07 4.63 7.06
C MET A 93 13.29 3.59 6.26
N SER A 94 13.96 2.90 5.35
CA SER A 94 13.38 1.79 4.60
C SER A 94 14.22 0.54 4.76
N PHE A 95 13.57 -0.59 4.93
CA PHE A 95 14.21 -1.90 5.05
C PHE A 95 13.68 -2.80 3.94
N PHE A 96 14.61 -3.46 3.25
CA PHE A 96 14.31 -4.46 2.24
C PHE A 96 15.12 -5.71 2.53
N LYS A 97 14.44 -6.84 2.76
CA LYS A 97 15.03 -8.11 3.21
C LYS A 97 15.91 -7.95 4.46
N GLY A 98 15.51 -7.06 5.36
CA GLY A 98 16.24 -6.75 6.60
C GLY A 98 17.41 -5.79 6.44
N GLU A 99 17.74 -5.35 5.22
CA GLU A 99 18.80 -4.38 4.96
C GLU A 99 18.24 -2.97 4.83
N HIS A 100 18.89 -2.00 5.47
CA HIS A 100 18.51 -0.59 5.34
C HIS A 100 18.84 -0.05 3.94
N ARG A 101 17.87 0.62 3.30
CA ARG A 101 17.98 1.26 1.99
C ARG A 101 17.72 2.76 2.04
#